data_AF-A0A927C6W5-F1
#
_entry.id   AF-A0A927C6W5-F1
#
_cell.length_a   1.000
_cell.length_b   1.000
_cell.length_c   1.000
_cell.angle_alpha   90.00
_cell.angle_beta   90.00
_cell.angle_gamma   90.00
#
_symmetry.space_group_name_H-M   'P 1'
#
loop_
_entity.id
_entity.type
_entity.pdbx_description
1 polymer ?
#
loop_
_entity_poly.entity_id
_entity_poly.type
_entity_poly.pdbx_seq_one_letter_code
_entity_poly.pdbx_strand_id
1 'polypeptide(L)'
;MLKQLFASMHDTLDDVIKHFPTADAKGKQGLHNKLDVLKAMSDSFIEEWLQFEEKMARFLETLPKSSGWAVAGSSGASPALPEGSDASEAFKRGQGYFQLLMYDNAVREFESVVQGHPEFILGRLYLAMGHMRKGNDAEAYRHFRFITSLTEHDQMKAVSYNAMGCIHAKNANIEQAQHFFKLAYMADPSSVEPMINMGICMSHHGSQSAGEGFIH
;
A
#
# COMPACT_ATOMS: atom_id res chain seq x y z
N MET A 1 -5.85 -27.22 -16.45
CA MET A 1 -4.88 -26.79 -17.48
C MET A 1 -3.93 -25.71 -16.96
N LEU A 2 -4.37 -24.46 -16.68
CA LEU A 2 -3.47 -23.37 -16.20
C LEU A 2 -2.76 -23.69 -14.87
N LYS A 3 -3.49 -24.17 -13.85
CA LYS A 3 -2.90 -24.57 -12.56
C LYS A 3 -1.84 -25.67 -12.69
N GLN A 4 -2.05 -26.62 -13.59
CA GLN A 4 -1.10 -27.72 -13.84
C GLN A 4 0.16 -27.23 -14.55
N LEU A 5 0.00 -26.26 -15.45
CA LEU A 5 1.12 -25.64 -16.13
C LEU A 5 2.01 -24.86 -15.17
N PHE A 6 1.42 -24.03 -14.31
CA PHE A 6 2.17 -23.34 -13.27
C PHE A 6 2.83 -24.32 -12.31
N ALA A 7 2.15 -25.39 -11.87
CA ALA A 7 2.79 -26.41 -11.06
C ALA A 7 4.07 -26.97 -11.73
N SER A 8 4.00 -27.31 -13.02
CA SER A 8 5.15 -27.77 -13.80
C SER A 8 6.28 -26.72 -13.90
N MET A 9 5.93 -25.43 -14.03
CA MET A 9 6.92 -24.34 -14.04
C MET A 9 7.63 -24.20 -12.70
N HIS A 10 6.89 -24.31 -11.59
CA HIS A 10 7.46 -24.27 -10.24
C HIS A 10 8.38 -25.46 -10.00
N ASP A 11 7.92 -26.68 -10.32
CA ASP A 11 8.73 -27.90 -10.19
C ASP A 11 10.04 -27.79 -10.98
N THR A 12 9.97 -27.27 -12.21
CA THR A 12 11.15 -27.07 -13.06
C THR A 12 12.09 -26.00 -12.50
N LEU A 13 11.56 -24.93 -11.91
CA LEU A 13 12.35 -23.87 -11.28
C LEU A 13 13.03 -24.36 -10.00
N ASP A 14 12.32 -25.11 -9.16
CA ASP A 14 12.86 -25.73 -7.94
C ASP A 14 14.01 -26.70 -8.28
N ASP A 15 13.85 -27.48 -9.34
CA ASP A 15 14.91 -28.33 -9.89
C ASP A 15 16.15 -27.53 -10.29
N VAL A 16 15.97 -26.36 -10.92
CA VAL A 16 17.09 -25.47 -11.26
C VAL A 16 17.76 -24.95 -9.99
N ILE A 17 16.99 -24.36 -9.07
CA ILE A 17 17.49 -23.78 -7.81
C ILE A 17 18.33 -24.80 -7.03
N LYS A 18 17.85 -26.05 -6.95
CA LYS A 18 18.50 -27.12 -6.20
C LYS A 18 19.83 -27.55 -6.79
N HIS A 19 19.94 -27.66 -8.12
CA HIS A 19 21.10 -28.30 -8.76
C HIS A 19 22.10 -27.30 -9.34
N PHE A 20 21.70 -26.05 -9.58
CA PHE A 20 22.56 -25.03 -10.18
C PHE A 20 23.85 -24.72 -9.39
N PRO A 21 23.85 -24.66 -8.04
CA PRO A 21 25.05 -24.35 -7.27
C PRO A 21 26.14 -25.41 -7.37
N THR A 22 25.76 -26.68 -7.52
CA THR A 22 26.66 -27.84 -7.49
C THR A 22 26.96 -28.44 -8.87
N ALA A 23 26.32 -27.94 -9.93
CA ALA A 23 26.47 -28.47 -11.29
C ALA A 23 27.84 -28.11 -11.89
N ASP A 24 28.39 -29.03 -12.69
CA ASP A 24 29.55 -28.79 -13.53
C ASP A 24 29.17 -27.93 -14.76
N ALA A 25 30.16 -27.56 -15.60
CA ALA A 25 29.92 -26.66 -16.73
C ALA A 25 28.84 -27.18 -17.71
N LYS A 26 28.78 -28.50 -17.92
CA LYS A 26 27.79 -29.13 -18.81
C LYS A 26 26.40 -29.17 -18.16
N GLY A 27 26.33 -29.48 -16.87
CA GLY A 27 25.09 -29.44 -16.09
C GLY A 27 24.50 -28.03 -16.01
N LYS A 28 25.34 -27.01 -15.80
CA LYS A 28 24.91 -25.60 -15.80
C LYS A 28 24.32 -25.16 -17.13
N GLN A 29 24.88 -25.60 -18.25
CA GLN A 29 24.30 -25.29 -19.58
C GLN A 29 22.90 -25.88 -19.73
N GLY A 30 22.67 -27.11 -19.28
CA GLY A 30 21.34 -27.73 -19.30
C GLY A 30 20.32 -26.99 -18.42
N LEU A 31 20.75 -26.49 -17.26
CA LEU A 31 19.91 -25.72 -16.35
C LEU A 31 19.61 -24.30 -16.86
N HIS A 32 20.57 -23.65 -17.54
CA HIS A 32 20.30 -22.38 -18.25
C HIS A 32 19.23 -22.55 -19.31
N ASN A 33 19.29 -23.61 -20.12
CA ASN A 33 18.26 -23.87 -21.12
C ASN A 33 16.86 -24.04 -20.48
N LYS A 34 16.77 -24.67 -19.29
CA LYS A 34 15.50 -24.75 -18.54
C LYS A 34 15.02 -23.37 -18.10
N LEU A 35 15.91 -22.49 -17.62
CA LEU A 35 15.57 -21.12 -17.26
C LEU A 35 15.07 -20.31 -18.46
N ASP A 36 15.72 -20.45 -19.63
CA ASP A 36 15.31 -19.76 -20.85
C ASP A 36 13.89 -20.18 -21.27
N VAL A 37 13.57 -21.47 -21.15
CA VAL A 37 12.21 -21.97 -21.41
C VAL A 37 11.20 -21.40 -20.41
N LEU A 38 11.52 -21.43 -19.10
CA LEU A 38 10.64 -20.85 -18.08
C LEU A 38 10.39 -19.35 -18.31
N LYS A 39 11.43 -18.62 -18.71
CA LYS A 39 11.34 -17.20 -19.03
C LYS A 39 10.47 -16.95 -20.25
N ALA A 40 10.70 -17.67 -21.35
CA ALA A 40 9.88 -17.56 -22.56
C ALA A 40 8.39 -17.89 -22.28
N MET A 41 8.13 -18.89 -21.43
CA MET A 41 6.77 -19.21 -21.00
C MET A 41 6.16 -18.06 -20.18
N SER A 42 6.91 -17.50 -19.22
CA SER A 42 6.45 -16.35 -18.43
C SER A 42 6.15 -15.14 -19.31
N ASP A 43 7.03 -14.83 -20.27
CA ASP A 43 6.86 -13.69 -21.18
C ASP A 43 5.58 -13.86 -22.02
N SER A 44 5.35 -15.07 -22.56
CA SER A 44 4.13 -15.39 -23.29
C SER A 44 2.87 -15.29 -22.41
N PHE A 45 2.93 -15.72 -21.14
CA PHE A 45 1.80 -15.59 -20.21
C PHE A 45 1.44 -14.13 -19.95
N ILE A 46 2.44 -13.29 -19.76
CA ILE A 46 2.25 -11.86 -19.52
C ILE A 46 1.58 -11.23 -20.73
N GLU A 47 2.02 -11.57 -21.94
CA GLU A 47 1.43 -11.05 -23.18
C GLU A 47 -0.03 -11.48 -23.37
N GLU A 48 -0.33 -12.77 -23.22
CA GLU A 48 -1.70 -13.30 -23.34
C GLU A 48 -2.62 -12.72 -22.26
N TRP A 49 -2.12 -12.56 -21.03
CA TRP A 49 -2.85 -11.93 -19.95
C TRP A 49 -3.15 -10.45 -20.23
N LEU A 50 -2.16 -9.71 -20.73
CA LEU A 50 -2.33 -8.30 -21.09
C LEU A 50 -3.38 -8.12 -22.20
N GLN A 51 -3.35 -8.97 -23.24
CA GLN A 51 -4.35 -8.95 -24.31
C GLN A 51 -5.76 -9.28 -23.79
N PHE A 52 -5.88 -10.24 -22.86
CA PHE A 52 -7.14 -10.57 -22.22
C PHE A 52 -7.68 -9.37 -21.42
N GLU A 53 -6.85 -8.74 -20.59
CA GLU A 53 -7.21 -7.56 -19.80
C GLU A 53 -7.62 -6.38 -20.68
N GLU A 54 -6.88 -6.09 -21.75
CA GLU A 54 -7.23 -5.01 -22.68
C GLU A 54 -8.59 -5.27 -23.35
N LYS A 55 -8.83 -6.50 -23.79
CA LYS A 55 -10.11 -6.88 -24.40
C LYS A 55 -11.26 -6.81 -23.39
N MET A 56 -11.02 -7.23 -22.16
CA MET A 56 -11.98 -7.12 -21.08
C MET A 56 -12.31 -5.65 -20.81
N ALA A 57 -11.30 -4.80 -20.58
CA ALA A 57 -11.48 -3.37 -20.31
C ALA A 57 -12.33 -2.67 -21.38
N ARG A 58 -12.04 -2.90 -22.67
CA ARG A 58 -12.85 -2.37 -23.79
C ARG A 58 -14.30 -2.84 -23.73
N PHE A 59 -14.54 -4.09 -23.36
CA PHE A 59 -15.91 -4.57 -23.17
C PHE A 59 -16.60 -3.86 -22.00
N LEU A 60 -15.88 -3.56 -20.91
CA LEU A 60 -16.47 -2.91 -19.73
C LEU A 60 -16.89 -1.48 -19.99
N GLU A 61 -16.15 -0.77 -20.84
CA GLU A 61 -16.52 0.56 -21.32
C GLU A 61 -17.85 0.56 -22.10
N THR A 62 -18.20 -0.56 -22.73
CA THR A 62 -19.49 -0.69 -23.46
C THR A 62 -20.67 -0.99 -22.55
N LEU A 63 -20.43 -1.42 -21.31
CA LEU A 63 -21.50 -1.75 -20.39
C LEU A 63 -22.18 -0.49 -19.84
N PRO A 64 -23.50 -0.52 -19.61
CA PRO A 64 -24.19 0.56 -18.91
C PRO A 64 -23.54 0.82 -17.55
N LYS A 65 -23.47 2.08 -17.13
CA LYS A 65 -22.94 2.48 -15.81
C LYS A 65 -23.69 1.86 -14.62
N SER A 66 -24.86 1.25 -14.86
CA SER A 66 -25.63 0.47 -13.88
C SER A 66 -25.20 -1.00 -13.77
N SER A 67 -24.31 -1.48 -14.64
CA SER A 67 -23.78 -2.84 -14.57
C SER A 67 -22.76 -2.94 -13.43
N GLY A 68 -22.98 -3.88 -12.50
CA GLY A 68 -22.09 -4.11 -11.36
C GLY A 68 -20.67 -4.56 -11.72
N TRP A 69 -20.37 -4.73 -13.01
CA TRP A 69 -19.05 -5.12 -13.49
C TRP A 69 -18.09 -3.93 -13.64
N ALA A 70 -18.60 -2.71 -13.88
CA ALA A 70 -17.77 -1.50 -13.93
C ALA A 70 -16.99 -1.24 -12.61
N VAL A 71 -17.37 -1.91 -11.52
CA VAL A 71 -16.75 -1.80 -10.19
C VAL A 71 -15.94 -3.05 -9.82
N ALA A 72 -16.09 -4.17 -10.54
CA ALA A 72 -15.57 -5.48 -10.11
C ALA A 72 -14.17 -5.83 -10.67
N GLY A 73 -13.67 -5.08 -11.66
CA GLY A 73 -12.35 -5.31 -12.29
C GLY A 73 -11.19 -4.53 -11.70
N SER A 74 -11.44 -3.55 -10.83
CA SER A 74 -10.38 -2.82 -10.12
C SER A 74 -10.35 -3.28 -8.66
N SER A 75 -9.55 -4.29 -8.34
CA SER A 75 -9.17 -4.53 -6.96
C SER A 75 -8.36 -3.33 -6.46
N GLY A 76 -9.05 -2.39 -5.80
CA GLY A 76 -8.44 -1.38 -4.93
C GLY A 76 -8.46 0.08 -5.40
N ALA A 77 -8.87 0.40 -6.63
CA ALA A 77 -8.96 1.81 -7.02
C ALA A 77 -10.15 2.47 -6.28
N SER A 78 -9.85 3.32 -5.29
CA SER A 78 -10.86 4.27 -4.79
C SER A 78 -11.43 5.01 -6.00
N PRO A 79 -12.76 5.18 -6.11
CA PRO A 79 -13.37 5.78 -7.29
C PRO A 79 -12.69 7.11 -7.58
N ALA A 80 -12.09 7.21 -8.76
CA ALA A 80 -11.39 8.42 -9.17
C ALA A 80 -12.39 9.57 -9.25
N LEU A 81 -11.99 10.75 -8.79
CA LEU A 81 -12.81 11.94 -8.95
C LEU A 81 -13.01 12.23 -10.45
N PRO A 82 -14.22 12.62 -10.89
CA PRO A 82 -14.44 12.96 -12.29
C PRO A 82 -13.48 14.07 -12.73
N GLU A 83 -12.76 13.88 -13.83
CA GLU A 83 -11.84 14.89 -14.34
C GLU A 83 -12.56 16.21 -14.62
N GLY A 84 -11.96 17.31 -14.19
CA GLY A 84 -12.53 18.66 -14.38
C GLY A 84 -13.69 19.00 -13.45
N SER A 85 -14.06 18.11 -12.52
CA SER A 85 -15.01 18.44 -11.45
C SER A 85 -14.39 19.38 -10.43
N ASP A 86 -15.23 20.15 -9.73
CA ASP A 86 -14.81 21.01 -8.62
C ASP A 86 -14.02 20.24 -7.56
N ALA A 87 -14.42 18.98 -7.28
CA ALA A 87 -13.71 18.11 -6.35
C ALA A 87 -12.32 17.73 -6.84
N SER A 88 -12.17 17.39 -8.13
CA SER A 88 -10.86 17.07 -8.72
C SER A 88 -9.91 18.28 -8.67
N GLU A 89 -10.44 19.48 -8.92
CA GLU A 89 -9.66 20.73 -8.88
C GLU A 89 -9.30 21.12 -7.43
N ALA A 90 -10.24 20.97 -6.49
CA ALA A 90 -9.98 21.14 -5.07
C ALA A 90 -8.90 20.17 -4.57
N PHE A 91 -8.97 18.90 -4.99
CA PHE A 91 -7.96 17.91 -4.63
C PHE A 91 -6.56 18.29 -5.15
N LYS A 92 -6.45 18.72 -6.42
CA LYS A 92 -5.19 19.22 -7.00
C LYS A 92 -4.65 20.43 -6.24
N ARG A 93 -5.49 21.42 -5.92
CA ARG A 93 -5.09 22.58 -5.09
C ARG A 93 -4.61 22.15 -3.71
N GLY A 94 -5.34 21.24 -3.07
CA GLY A 94 -4.97 20.66 -1.79
C GLY A 94 -3.59 20.00 -1.83
N GLN A 95 -3.30 19.22 -2.87
CA GLN A 95 -1.97 18.61 -3.08
C GLN A 95 -0.88 19.67 -3.25
N GLY A 96 -1.14 20.71 -4.05
CA GLY A 96 -0.21 21.83 -4.22
C GLY A 96 0.08 22.55 -2.90
N TYR A 97 -0.95 22.88 -2.12
CA TYR A 97 -0.77 23.47 -0.78
C TYR A 97 -0.01 22.54 0.16
N PHE A 98 -0.27 21.23 0.10
CA PHE A 98 0.42 20.24 0.94
C PHE A 98 1.92 20.16 0.61
N GLN A 99 2.27 20.16 -0.67
CA GLN A 99 3.67 20.19 -1.14
C GLN A 99 4.40 21.47 -0.72
N LEU A 100 3.68 22.59 -0.69
CA LEU A 100 4.19 23.89 -0.21
C LEU A 100 4.15 24.04 1.31
N LEU A 101 3.82 22.96 2.05
CA LEU A 101 3.71 22.93 3.52
C LEU A 101 2.63 23.89 4.08
N MET A 102 1.73 24.38 3.24
CA MET A 102 0.61 25.26 3.60
C MET A 102 -0.56 24.42 4.12
N TYR A 103 -0.35 23.70 5.22
CA TYR A 103 -1.25 22.65 5.69
C TYR A 103 -2.66 23.13 6.04
N ASP A 104 -2.82 24.38 6.50
CA ASP A 104 -4.16 24.96 6.73
C ASP A 104 -4.99 25.08 5.45
N ASN A 105 -4.37 25.50 4.34
CA ASN A 105 -5.05 25.59 3.06
C ASN A 105 -5.30 24.19 2.49
N ALA A 106 -4.31 23.30 2.60
CA ALA A 106 -4.45 21.91 2.16
C ALA A 106 -5.63 21.20 2.84
N VAL A 107 -5.72 21.31 4.17
CA VAL A 107 -6.83 20.73 4.96
C VAL A 107 -8.17 21.28 4.49
N ARG A 108 -8.33 22.60 4.28
CA ARG A 108 -9.59 23.18 3.78
C ARG A 108 -10.02 22.60 2.43
N GLU A 109 -9.09 22.47 1.50
CA GLU A 109 -9.38 21.88 0.18
C GLU A 109 -9.77 20.40 0.31
N PHE A 110 -9.03 19.62 1.10
CA PHE A 110 -9.33 18.20 1.30
C PHE A 110 -10.61 17.95 2.09
N GLU A 111 -10.98 18.82 3.05
CA GLU A 111 -12.27 18.78 3.73
C GLU A 111 -13.42 18.92 2.74
N SER A 112 -13.32 19.89 1.82
CA SER A 112 -14.32 20.07 0.76
C SER A 112 -14.46 18.83 -0.12
N VAL A 113 -13.34 18.19 -0.48
CA VAL A 113 -13.33 16.95 -1.27
C VAL A 113 -14.02 15.81 -0.49
N VAL A 114 -13.66 15.60 0.77
CA VAL A 114 -14.19 14.52 1.60
C VAL A 114 -15.67 14.72 1.96
N GLN A 115 -16.15 15.96 2.02
CA GLN A 115 -17.57 16.26 2.22
C GLN A 115 -18.41 15.89 0.99
N GLY A 116 -17.92 16.19 -0.22
CA GLY A 116 -18.63 15.86 -1.47
C GLY A 116 -18.47 14.41 -1.91
N HIS A 117 -17.32 13.80 -1.61
CA HIS A 117 -16.92 12.45 -2.05
C HIS A 117 -16.36 11.66 -0.85
N PRO A 118 -17.20 11.27 0.12
CA PRO A 118 -16.76 10.58 1.33
C PRO A 118 -16.07 9.22 1.08
N GLU A 119 -16.35 8.59 -0.06
CA GLU A 119 -15.77 7.34 -0.56
C GLU A 119 -14.39 7.51 -1.20
N PHE A 120 -13.97 8.75 -1.51
CA PHE A 120 -12.65 9.03 -2.08
C PHE A 120 -11.57 8.95 -0.99
N ILE A 121 -11.11 7.72 -0.73
CA ILE A 121 -10.19 7.39 0.38
C ILE A 121 -8.89 8.19 0.29
N LEU A 122 -8.36 8.43 -0.91
CA LEU A 122 -7.14 9.21 -1.10
C LEU A 122 -7.31 10.65 -0.59
N GLY A 123 -8.44 11.30 -0.85
CA GLY A 123 -8.77 12.62 -0.29
C GLY A 123 -8.80 12.60 1.24
N ARG A 124 -9.40 11.56 1.82
CA ARG A 124 -9.43 11.36 3.28
C ARG A 124 -8.03 11.12 3.87
N LEU A 125 -7.16 10.41 3.16
CA LEU A 125 -5.78 10.17 3.56
C LEU A 125 -4.99 11.49 3.63
N TYR A 126 -5.07 12.30 2.57
CA TYR A 126 -4.41 13.60 2.54
C TYR A 126 -4.95 14.56 3.62
N LEU A 127 -6.27 14.52 3.88
CA LEU A 127 -6.88 15.25 5.00
C LEU A 127 -6.28 14.81 6.36
N ALA A 128 -6.21 13.50 6.61
CA ALA A 128 -5.63 12.94 7.83
C ALA A 128 -4.16 13.37 8.01
N MET A 129 -3.37 13.27 6.93
CA MET A 129 -1.97 13.70 6.91
C MET A 129 -1.84 15.21 7.14
N GLY A 130 -2.74 16.02 6.58
CA GLY A 130 -2.78 17.46 6.80
C GLY A 130 -2.99 17.82 8.26
N HIS A 131 -3.97 17.18 8.91
CA HIS A 131 -4.19 17.34 10.35
C HIS A 131 -2.97 16.90 11.18
N MET A 132 -2.35 15.77 10.84
CA MET A 132 -1.16 15.27 11.54
C MET A 132 0.01 16.27 11.43
N ARG A 133 0.22 16.87 10.25
CA ARG A 133 1.27 17.88 10.03
C ARG A 133 1.01 19.20 10.77
N LYS A 134 -0.26 19.54 11.01
CA LYS A 134 -0.66 20.66 11.88
C LYS A 134 -0.54 20.35 13.38
N GLY A 135 -0.29 19.11 13.76
CA GLY A 135 -0.31 18.66 15.16
C GLY A 135 -1.72 18.40 15.71
N ASN A 136 -2.75 18.39 14.85
CA ASN A 136 -4.12 18.05 15.22
C ASN A 136 -4.29 16.52 15.25
N ASP A 137 -3.54 15.86 16.13
CA ASP A 137 -3.38 14.40 16.13
C ASP A 137 -4.71 13.66 16.36
N ALA A 138 -5.63 14.22 17.13
CA ALA A 138 -6.94 13.63 17.38
C ALA A 138 -7.80 13.52 16.10
N GLU A 139 -7.85 14.58 15.28
CA GLU A 139 -8.56 14.55 14.00
C GLU A 139 -7.85 13.65 13.00
N ALA A 140 -6.52 13.72 12.93
CA ALA A 140 -5.73 12.83 12.09
C ALA A 140 -6.05 11.36 12.39
N TYR A 141 -5.99 10.97 13.67
CA TYR A 141 -6.30 9.62 14.12
C TYR A 141 -7.72 9.20 13.74
N ARG A 142 -8.71 10.08 13.93
CA ARG A 142 -10.10 9.81 13.55
C ARG A 142 -10.21 9.48 12.05
N HIS A 143 -9.57 10.27 11.19
CA HIS A 143 -9.58 10.03 9.74
C HIS A 143 -8.82 8.74 9.34
N PHE A 144 -7.65 8.46 9.92
CA PHE A 144 -6.93 7.21 9.66
C PHE A 144 -7.73 5.98 10.09
N ARG A 145 -8.40 6.03 11.24
CA ARG A 145 -9.30 4.96 11.68
C ARG A 145 -10.47 4.76 10.71
N PHE A 146 -11.06 5.84 10.19
CA PHE A 146 -12.08 5.72 9.14
C PHE A 146 -11.54 5.05 7.88
N ILE A 147 -10.35 5.41 7.41
CA ILE A 147 -9.73 4.80 6.23
C ILE A 147 -9.63 3.29 6.41
N THR A 148 -9.10 2.82 7.55
CA THR A 148 -8.98 1.37 7.84
C THR A 148 -10.31 0.62 7.89
N SER A 149 -11.43 1.31 8.10
CA SER A 149 -12.77 0.73 8.08
C SER A 149 -13.49 0.80 6.73
N LEU A 150 -13.00 1.62 5.80
CA LEU A 150 -13.68 1.90 4.52
C LEU A 150 -12.99 1.25 3.31
N THR A 151 -11.75 0.80 3.46
CA THR A 151 -10.96 0.24 2.35
C THR A 151 -10.47 -1.16 2.67
N GLU A 152 -10.41 -2.01 1.64
CA GLU A 152 -9.69 -3.29 1.67
C GLU A 152 -8.28 -3.17 1.08
N HIS A 153 -7.84 -1.97 0.68
CA HIS A 153 -6.53 -1.77 0.07
C HIS A 153 -5.42 -1.84 1.12
N ASP A 154 -4.58 -2.86 1.01
CA ASP A 154 -3.53 -3.19 1.97
C ASP A 154 -2.54 -2.05 2.22
N GLN A 155 -2.05 -1.40 1.15
CA GLN A 155 -1.14 -0.25 1.28
C GLN A 155 -1.79 0.95 2.00
N MET A 156 -3.08 1.22 1.75
CA MET A 156 -3.79 2.31 2.44
C MET A 156 -4.01 2.00 3.92
N LYS A 157 -4.31 0.73 4.24
CA LYS A 157 -4.36 0.24 5.63
C LYS A 157 -2.99 0.37 6.28
N ALA A 158 -1.92 -0.05 5.61
CA ALA A 158 -0.56 0.01 6.13
C ALA A 158 -0.13 1.45 6.45
N VAL A 159 -0.32 2.39 5.53
CA VAL A 159 -0.02 3.82 5.75
C VAL A 159 -0.84 4.37 6.92
N SER A 160 -2.13 4.04 7.01
CA SER A 160 -3.01 4.53 8.08
C SER A 160 -2.63 3.96 9.45
N TYR A 161 -2.35 2.66 9.54
CA TYR A 161 -1.86 2.03 10.78
C TYR A 161 -0.51 2.61 11.19
N ASN A 162 0.43 2.80 10.26
CA ASN A 162 1.72 3.39 10.56
C ASN A 162 1.57 4.82 11.11
N ALA A 163 0.70 5.64 10.52
CA ALA A 163 0.43 6.99 11.00
C ALA A 163 -0.21 7.01 12.41
N MET A 164 -1.17 6.11 12.68
CA MET A 164 -1.74 5.93 14.03
C MET A 164 -0.66 5.51 15.04
N GLY A 165 0.25 4.61 14.65
CA GLY A 165 1.41 4.22 15.46
C GLY A 165 2.32 5.40 15.80
N CYS A 166 2.62 6.25 14.81
CA CYS A 166 3.40 7.49 15.02
C CYS A 166 2.70 8.46 15.98
N ILE A 167 1.38 8.62 15.88
CA ILE A 167 0.59 9.45 16.80
C ILE A 167 0.69 8.90 18.24
N HIS A 168 0.55 7.59 18.42
CA HIS A 168 0.71 6.97 19.74
C HIS A 168 2.13 7.12 20.28
N ALA A 169 3.15 6.93 19.44
CA ALA A 169 4.56 7.10 19.84
C ALA A 169 4.85 8.53 20.30
N LYS A 170 4.36 9.54 19.55
CA LYS A 170 4.47 10.97 19.91
C LYS A 170 3.83 11.26 21.28
N ASN A 171 2.75 10.57 21.61
CA ASN A 171 2.04 10.69 22.89
C ASN A 171 2.56 9.75 23.98
N ALA A 172 3.75 9.15 23.80
CA ALA A 172 4.37 8.19 24.72
C ALA A 172 3.54 6.91 25.01
N ASN A 173 2.53 6.62 24.20
CA ASN A 173 1.71 5.41 24.29
C ASN A 173 2.39 4.25 23.54
N ILE A 174 3.53 3.79 24.08
CA ILE A 174 4.46 2.91 23.37
C ILE A 174 3.85 1.56 22.98
N GLU A 175 3.05 0.95 23.86
CA GLU A 175 2.40 -0.33 23.59
C GLU A 175 1.44 -0.24 22.39
N GLN A 176 0.60 0.79 22.36
CA GLN A 176 -0.32 1.04 21.24
C GLN A 176 0.44 1.40 19.98
N ALA A 177 1.53 2.16 20.07
CA ALA A 177 2.37 2.45 18.92
C ALA A 177 2.90 1.16 18.29
N GLN A 178 3.45 0.24 19.10
CA GLN A 178 3.93 -1.06 18.63
C GLN A 178 2.81 -1.91 18.03
N HIS A 179 1.62 -1.92 18.64
CA HIS A 179 0.47 -2.63 18.09
C HIS A 179 0.14 -2.15 16.67
N PHE A 180 0.06 -0.83 16.47
CA PHE A 180 -0.25 -0.26 15.17
C PHE A 180 0.86 -0.45 14.13
N PHE A 181 2.14 -0.37 14.51
CA PHE A 181 3.23 -0.70 13.59
C PHE A 181 3.20 -2.16 13.14
N LYS A 182 2.83 -3.10 14.03
CA LYS A 182 2.63 -4.50 13.64
C LYS A 182 1.46 -4.66 12.67
N LEU A 183 0.32 -4.00 12.93
CA LEU A 183 -0.81 -4.02 11.99
C LEU A 183 -0.44 -3.43 10.62
N ALA A 184 0.37 -2.37 10.60
CA ALA A 184 0.85 -1.77 9.35
C ALA A 184 1.71 -2.76 8.55
N TYR A 185 2.66 -3.42 9.20
CA TYR A 185 3.51 -4.43 8.57
C TYR A 185 2.71 -5.68 8.13
N MET A 186 1.70 -6.10 8.89
CA MET A 186 0.83 -7.21 8.50
C MET A 186 -0.04 -6.87 7.29
N ALA A 187 -0.46 -5.60 7.16
CA ALA A 187 -1.23 -5.14 6.00
C ALA A 187 -0.35 -5.09 4.75
N ASP A 188 0.85 -4.50 4.83
CA ASP A 188 1.80 -4.48 3.73
C ASP A 188 3.22 -4.82 4.21
N PRO A 189 3.63 -6.10 4.11
CA PRO A 189 4.98 -6.52 4.51
C PRO A 189 6.10 -5.94 3.65
N SER A 190 5.79 -5.34 2.49
CA SER A 190 6.78 -4.72 1.62
C SER A 190 7.17 -3.31 2.07
N SER A 191 6.33 -2.65 2.88
CA SER A 191 6.66 -1.35 3.49
C SER A 191 7.56 -1.56 4.71
N VAL A 192 8.77 -1.00 4.62
CA VAL A 192 9.78 -1.11 5.68
C VAL A 192 9.62 -0.05 6.77
N GLU A 193 8.94 1.07 6.47
CA GLU A 193 8.75 2.20 7.38
C GLU A 193 8.15 1.81 8.74
N PRO A 194 7.11 0.96 8.84
CA PRO A 194 6.54 0.60 10.14
C PRO A 194 7.54 -0.09 11.06
N MET A 195 8.40 -0.96 10.52
CA MET A 195 9.42 -1.65 11.31
C MET A 195 10.51 -0.70 11.78
N ILE A 196 10.93 0.25 10.93
CA ILE A 196 11.89 1.29 11.29
C ILE A 196 11.32 2.15 12.43
N ASN A 197 10.08 2.62 12.28
CA ASN A 197 9.39 3.44 13.29
C ASN A 197 9.23 2.69 14.62
N MET A 198 8.93 1.39 14.56
CA MET A 198 8.85 0.54 15.75
C MET A 198 10.21 0.42 16.45
N GLY A 199 11.30 0.23 15.70
CA GLY A 199 12.67 0.19 16.24
C GLY A 199 13.06 1.50 16.93
N ILE A 200 12.76 2.64 16.33
CA ILE A 200 12.97 3.97 16.92
C ILE A 200 12.14 4.14 18.20
N CYS A 201 10.88 3.75 18.17
CA CYS A 201 9.98 3.82 19.34
C CYS A 201 10.52 3.01 20.53
N MET A 202 11.07 1.81 20.27
CA MET A 202 11.65 0.95 21.31
C MET A 202 12.97 1.47 21.88
N SER A 203 13.85 2.04 21.06
CA SER A 203 15.15 2.54 21.52
C SER A 203 15.02 3.77 22.42
N HIS A 204 14.05 4.66 22.14
CA HIS A 204 13.73 5.80 23.00
C HIS A 204 13.13 5.39 24.34
N HIS A 205 12.33 4.32 24.40
CA HIS A 205 11.80 3.81 25.66
C HIS A 205 12.85 3.02 26.48
N GLY A 206 13.70 2.23 25.80
CA GLY A 206 14.80 1.50 26.43
C GLY A 206 15.84 2.42 27.09
N SER A 207 16.09 3.59 26.49
CA SER A 207 17.01 4.59 27.05
C SER A 207 16.42 5.38 28.23
N GLN A 208 15.09 5.57 28.30
CA GLN A 208 14.43 6.17 29.47
C GLN A 208 14.35 5.19 30.65
N SER A 209 14.00 3.92 30.39
CA SER A 209 13.94 2.88 31.43
C SER A 209 15.32 2.50 31.99
N ALA A 210 16.39 2.60 31.18
CA ALA A 210 17.76 2.44 31.66
C ALA A 210 18.27 3.64 32.50
N GLY A 211 17.57 4.78 32.48
CA GLY A 211 17.91 5.98 33.25
C GLY A 211 17.40 6.00 34.69
N GLU A 212 16.50 5.08 35.07
CA GLU A 212 15.92 5.00 36.43
C GLU A 212 16.56 3.90 37.30
N GLY A 213 17.48 3.12 36.75
CA GLY A 213 18.25 2.12 37.49
C GLY A 213 19.71 2.50 37.54
N PHE A 214 20.14 3.11 38.66
CA PHE A 214 21.49 3.15 39.25
C PHE A 214 21.78 4.54 39.84
N ILE A 215 21.27 4.75 41.05
CA ILE A 215 21.89 5.62 42.05
C ILE A 215 21.97 4.81 43.34
N HIS A 216 23.19 4.40 43.68
CA HIS A 216 23.55 3.89 45.02
C HIS A 216 23.57 5.03 46.03
#